data_AF-A0AAN4YZT6-F1
#
_entry.id   AF-A0AAN4YZT6-F1
#
_cell.length_a   1.000
_cell.length_b   1.000
_cell.length_c   1.000
_cell.angle_alpha   90.00
_cell.angle_beta   90.00
_cell.angle_gamma   90.00
#
_symmetry.space_group_name_H-M   'P 1'
#
loop_
_entity.id
_entity.type
_entity.pdbx_description
1 polymer ?
#
loop_
_entity_poly.entity_id
_entity_poly.type
_entity_poly.pdbx_seq_one_letter_code
_entity_poly.pdbx_strand_id
1 'polypeptide(L)'
;MDKGELFPAISDQSTRGRIKAKLREVQGRILSLRTFFDDSKCMEAWVISLRPIIPPIRRNANISFREAIFHCFQPADYNEVPLQVSGGRFKTFRGSTKDCKRIAYLMLFLVAVRNFPVLSRKAPHYTRGKKRPIVEGSLDEYQSHLARVAKKIGFASDEISELSGADPDVVAIQSFISRIRPPQLWDIDEHRVSLLKDHIAIELGRLATRRDRGTQPKLTREIGRLPKNRRCGLPDTESYEADKDYLYIDDIYTFAPSGGSHLTSLAFQRDIFICFFGEVSLSGAYSCTSTPGSESSSEDSDTNDSTAEDALFVETEDEPEVSVLGSGATVSSRLSGEVSPVPVQRTGSSNYDTASDAPESRPATYVPNYGQFGEEPQLSDSDTGEQFPRAPGFELKEGLCMYDFHNLKSNERISTIIDEFLSTKSVFVLYNWTTRQYAKFQDLPGDHLAFGSQAAELADKGYKFVCFESDSSISPLALPNLWEALKENSLILSGKRTPDVWSREEFLESLNLI
;
A
#
# COMPACT_ATOMS: atom_id res chain seq x y z
N MET A 1 -9.61 -12.68 22.55
CA MET A 1 -10.92 -11.99 22.45
C MET A 1 -12.05 -12.93 21.97
N ASP A 2 -12.70 -13.72 22.83
CA ASP A 2 -13.47 -14.93 22.43
C ASP A 2 -14.84 -14.63 21.82
N LYS A 3 -15.27 -13.38 21.88
CA LYS A 3 -16.57 -12.96 21.36
C LYS A 3 -16.50 -11.77 20.41
N GLY A 4 -15.29 -11.35 20.02
CA GLY A 4 -15.14 -10.12 19.23
C GLY A 4 -15.70 -8.87 19.92
N GLU A 5 -15.87 -8.89 21.25
CA GLU A 5 -16.39 -7.77 22.02
C GLU A 5 -15.35 -6.66 22.13
N LEU A 6 -15.72 -5.47 21.66
CA LEU A 6 -14.91 -4.25 21.80
C LEU A 6 -15.02 -3.74 23.25
N PHE A 7 -13.88 -3.48 23.89
CA PHE A 7 -13.76 -2.98 25.26
C PHE A 7 -14.37 -3.90 26.34
N PRO A 8 -13.87 -5.14 26.48
CA PRO A 8 -14.39 -6.09 27.47
C PRO A 8 -14.23 -5.59 28.91
N ALA A 9 -13.21 -4.78 29.19
CA ALA A 9 -12.96 -4.17 30.51
C ALA A 9 -14.03 -3.15 30.94
N ILE A 10 -14.90 -2.69 30.04
CA ILE A 10 -15.99 -1.77 30.37
C ILE A 10 -17.23 -2.60 30.65
N SER A 11 -17.52 -2.86 31.92
CA SER A 11 -18.66 -3.69 32.34
C SER A 11 -20.03 -3.04 32.08
N ASP A 12 -20.10 -1.70 32.06
CA ASP A 12 -21.34 -0.99 31.74
C ASP A 12 -21.65 -1.05 30.24
N GLN A 13 -22.70 -1.79 29.90
CA GLN A 13 -23.16 -2.00 28.53
C GLN A 13 -23.65 -0.70 27.87
N SER A 14 -24.21 0.25 28.64
CA SER A 14 -24.66 1.53 28.11
C SER A 14 -23.47 2.38 27.65
N THR A 15 -22.46 2.53 28.51
CA THR A 15 -21.21 3.21 28.16
C THR A 15 -20.50 2.53 26.99
N ARG A 16 -20.41 1.19 26.98
CA ARG A 16 -19.82 0.43 25.87
C ARG A 16 -20.59 0.67 24.55
N GLY A 17 -21.92 0.70 24.60
CA GLY A 17 -22.78 1.02 23.46
C GLY A 17 -22.52 2.43 22.91
N ARG A 18 -22.40 3.42 23.79
CA ARG A 18 -22.05 4.81 23.40
C ARG A 18 -20.67 4.92 22.77
N ILE A 19 -19.68 4.20 23.30
CA ILE A 19 -18.33 4.16 22.70
C ILE A 19 -18.39 3.53 21.31
N LYS A 20 -19.11 2.42 21.15
CA LYS A 20 -19.28 1.75 19.85
C LYS A 20 -19.97 2.66 18.82
N ALA A 21 -20.98 3.42 19.23
CA ALA A 21 -21.63 4.41 18.36
C ALA A 21 -20.64 5.49 17.91
N LYS A 22 -19.91 6.09 18.87
CA LYS A 22 -18.89 7.10 18.56
C LYS A 22 -17.76 6.59 17.66
N LEU A 23 -17.31 5.36 17.85
CA LEU A 23 -16.29 4.76 16.98
C LEU A 23 -16.78 4.58 15.54
N ARG A 24 -18.08 4.35 15.34
CA ARG A 24 -18.67 4.24 14.00
C ARG A 24 -18.86 5.60 13.33
N GLU A 25 -18.91 6.69 14.09
CA GLU A 25 -18.96 8.05 13.57
C GLU A 25 -17.59 8.54 13.07
N VAL A 26 -16.49 7.91 13.51
CA VAL A 26 -15.15 8.24 13.03
C VAL A 26 -15.05 7.87 11.55
N GLN A 27 -14.84 8.88 10.72
CA GLN A 27 -14.58 8.69 9.29
C GLN A 27 -13.12 8.26 9.10
N GLY A 28 -12.91 7.10 8.49
CA GLY A 28 -11.58 6.59 8.19
C GLY A 28 -10.97 5.71 9.29
N ARG A 29 -9.64 5.71 9.40
CA ARG A 29 -8.92 4.92 10.41
C ARG A 29 -9.05 5.52 11.81
N ILE A 30 -9.17 4.66 12.82
CA ILE A 30 -8.93 5.04 14.22
C ILE A 30 -7.43 5.21 14.40
N LEU A 31 -6.97 6.46 14.51
CA LEU A 31 -5.57 6.80 14.66
C LEU A 31 -5.08 6.56 16.09
N SER A 32 -3.79 6.23 16.22
CA SER A 32 -3.05 6.19 17.48
C SER A 32 -1.75 6.98 17.33
N LEU A 33 -1.05 7.27 18.43
CA LEU A 33 0.29 7.86 18.35
C LEU A 33 1.25 7.04 17.49
N ARG A 34 1.15 5.70 17.57
CA ARG A 34 1.92 4.81 16.69
C ARG A 34 1.67 5.06 15.21
N THR A 35 0.42 5.09 14.76
CA THR A 35 0.08 5.35 13.35
C THR A 35 0.50 6.75 12.94
N PHE A 36 0.38 7.75 13.82
CA PHE A 36 0.86 9.11 13.53
C PHE A 36 2.37 9.14 13.24
N PHE A 37 3.20 8.50 14.07
CA PHE A 37 4.65 8.44 13.85
C PHE A 37 5.06 7.59 12.63
N ASP A 38 4.27 6.58 12.27
CA ASP A 38 4.53 5.83 11.04
C ASP A 38 4.09 6.62 9.80
N ASP A 39 2.90 7.25 9.83
CA ASP A 39 2.36 8.07 8.74
C ASP A 39 3.19 9.35 8.49
N SER A 40 3.82 9.92 9.52
CA SER A 40 4.70 11.09 9.37
C SER A 40 5.94 10.82 8.50
N LYS A 41 6.36 9.56 8.39
CA LYS A 41 7.44 9.15 7.47
C LYS A 41 7.04 9.33 6.02
N CYS A 42 5.76 9.16 5.69
CA CYS A 42 5.22 9.48 4.37
C CYS A 42 5.37 10.98 4.09
N MET A 43 4.91 11.80 5.03
CA MET A 43 5.00 13.25 4.92
C MET A 43 6.45 13.72 4.73
N GLU A 44 7.39 13.14 5.48
CA GLU A 44 8.81 13.43 5.31
C GLU A 44 9.30 13.12 3.89
N ALA A 45 8.95 11.96 3.31
CA ALA A 45 9.30 11.61 1.94
C ALA A 45 8.70 12.58 0.91
N TRP A 46 7.44 12.99 1.10
CA TRP A 46 6.77 13.92 0.19
C TRP A 46 7.36 15.32 0.26
N VAL A 47 7.67 15.82 1.46
CA VAL A 47 8.32 17.12 1.65
C VAL A 47 9.72 17.15 1.03
N ILE A 48 10.51 16.09 1.20
CA ILE A 48 11.83 15.97 0.55
C ILE A 48 11.68 16.05 -0.97
N SER A 49 10.66 15.38 -1.53
CA SER A 49 10.40 15.36 -2.96
C SER A 49 10.06 16.73 -3.55
N LEU A 50 9.43 17.62 -2.76
CA LEU A 50 9.02 18.96 -3.19
C LEU A 50 10.10 20.03 -2.94
N ARG A 51 11.09 19.77 -2.08
CA ARG A 51 12.14 20.75 -1.74
C ARG A 51 12.87 21.34 -2.96
N PRO A 52 13.17 20.59 -4.05
CA PRO A 52 13.89 21.15 -5.21
C PRO A 52 13.14 22.25 -5.97
N ILE A 53 11.81 22.31 -5.88
CA ILE A 53 11.00 23.29 -6.61
C ILE A 53 10.61 24.51 -5.76
N ILE A 54 11.19 24.64 -4.57
CA ILE A 54 10.84 25.68 -3.59
C ILE A 54 12.08 26.55 -3.35
N PRO A 55 11.92 27.88 -3.30
CA PRO A 55 13.00 28.78 -2.93
C PRO A 55 13.67 28.40 -1.60
N PRO A 56 15.00 28.51 -1.49
CA PRO A 56 15.72 28.20 -0.26
C PRO A 56 15.17 28.99 0.94
N ILE A 57 14.52 28.28 1.86
CA ILE A 57 14.04 28.88 3.11
C ILE A 57 15.26 29.17 3.99
N ARG A 58 15.62 30.45 4.12
CA ARG A 58 16.73 30.89 4.98
C ARG A 58 16.42 30.51 6.43
N ARG A 59 17.44 30.14 7.21
CA ARG A 59 17.29 29.70 8.62
C ARG A 59 16.59 30.72 9.53
N ASN A 60 16.64 32.01 9.17
CA ASN A 60 16.02 33.10 9.93
C ASN A 60 14.71 33.60 9.30
N ALA A 61 14.25 32.99 8.21
CA ALA A 61 12.97 33.33 7.62
C ALA A 61 11.86 32.74 8.51
N ASN A 62 11.03 33.60 9.07
CA ASN A 62 9.85 33.20 9.84
C ASN A 62 8.70 32.79 8.88
N ILE A 63 8.98 31.82 8.00
CA ILE A 63 8.00 31.28 7.06
C ILE A 63 8.00 29.75 7.14
N SER A 64 6.81 29.17 7.13
CA SER A 64 6.61 27.72 7.06
C SER A 64 6.84 27.21 5.63
N PHE A 65 7.09 25.90 5.51
CA PHE A 65 7.19 25.22 4.21
C PHE A 65 5.94 25.42 3.34
N ARG A 66 4.76 25.42 3.97
CA ARG A 66 3.49 25.66 3.28
C ARG A 66 3.40 27.10 2.76
N GLU A 67 3.79 28.09 3.57
CA GLU A 67 3.80 29.49 3.15
C GLU A 67 4.78 29.72 2.00
N ALA A 68 5.97 29.11 2.04
CA ALA A 68 6.93 29.16 0.94
C ALA A 68 6.32 28.68 -0.39
N ILE A 69 5.67 27.50 -0.41
CA ILE A 69 4.96 27.01 -1.60
C ILE A 69 3.83 27.97 -2.00
N PHE A 70 3.09 28.50 -1.03
CA PHE A 70 1.98 29.41 -1.28
C PHE A 70 2.42 30.76 -1.86
N HIS A 71 3.63 31.23 -1.59
CA HIS A 71 4.20 32.43 -2.21
C HIS A 71 4.56 32.21 -3.68
N CYS A 72 4.85 30.97 -4.08
CA CYS A 72 5.09 30.61 -5.47
C CYS A 72 3.79 30.48 -6.28
N PHE A 73 2.60 30.53 -5.67
CA PHE A 73 1.34 30.38 -6.41
C PHE A 73 0.97 31.68 -7.15
N GLN A 74 1.18 31.68 -8.46
CA GLN A 74 1.00 32.79 -9.40
C GLN A 74 0.31 32.26 -10.69
N PRO A 75 -0.96 31.82 -10.62
CA PRO A 75 -1.69 31.34 -11.78
C PRO A 75 -2.04 32.49 -12.75
N ALA A 76 -2.34 32.14 -14.01
CA ALA A 76 -2.87 33.09 -14.98
C ALA A 76 -4.29 33.58 -14.60
N ASP A 77 -5.12 32.66 -14.08
CA ASP A 77 -6.42 32.97 -13.50
C ASP A 77 -6.49 32.36 -12.08
N TYR A 78 -6.77 33.20 -11.10
CA TYR A 78 -6.88 32.77 -9.70
C TYR A 78 -8.16 31.97 -9.41
N ASN A 79 -9.14 31.95 -10.31
CA ASN A 79 -10.39 31.22 -10.16
C ASN A 79 -10.40 29.91 -10.94
N GLU A 80 -9.29 29.55 -11.59
CA GLU A 80 -9.13 28.31 -12.35
C GLU A 80 -7.85 27.57 -11.97
N VAL A 81 -7.91 26.24 -11.92
CA VAL A 81 -6.70 25.41 -11.82
C VAL A 81 -6.85 24.15 -12.66
N PRO A 82 -5.84 23.78 -13.48
CA PRO A 82 -5.87 22.52 -14.21
C PRO A 82 -5.59 21.35 -13.24
N LEU A 83 -6.58 20.49 -13.04
CA LEU A 83 -6.54 19.25 -12.29
C LEU A 83 -5.94 18.12 -13.10
N GLN A 84 -4.86 17.52 -12.61
CA GLN A 84 -4.27 16.33 -13.20
C GLN A 84 -5.10 15.12 -12.78
N VAL A 85 -5.76 14.50 -13.74
CA VAL A 85 -6.64 13.35 -13.51
C VAL A 85 -6.00 12.03 -13.91
N SER A 86 -4.97 12.03 -14.78
CA SER A 86 -4.14 10.86 -15.08
C SER A 86 -2.75 11.29 -15.60
N GLY A 87 -1.93 10.32 -16.05
CA GLY A 87 -0.54 10.49 -16.49
C GLY A 87 -0.26 11.67 -17.42
N GLY A 88 -1.22 12.12 -18.24
CA GLY A 88 -1.09 13.34 -19.06
C GLY A 88 -2.36 14.19 -19.16
N ARG A 89 -3.48 13.74 -18.60
CA ARG A 89 -4.78 14.39 -18.77
C ARG A 89 -5.05 15.39 -17.66
N PHE A 90 -5.56 16.55 -18.06
CA PHE A 90 -5.98 17.60 -17.15
C PHE A 90 -7.44 17.96 -17.38
N LYS A 91 -8.16 18.29 -16.31
CA LYS A 91 -9.49 18.91 -16.34
C LYS A 91 -9.39 20.29 -15.70
N THR A 92 -10.21 21.24 -16.09
CA THR A 92 -10.23 22.55 -15.42
C THR A 92 -11.17 22.52 -14.22
N PHE A 93 -10.67 22.89 -13.04
CA PHE A 93 -11.49 23.21 -11.88
C PHE A 93 -11.71 24.71 -11.81
N ARG A 94 -12.95 25.11 -11.51
CA ARG A 94 -13.34 26.51 -11.31
C ARG A 94 -13.84 26.69 -9.89
N GLY A 95 -13.32 27.66 -9.16
CA GLY A 95 -13.68 27.89 -7.77
C GLY A 95 -13.14 29.19 -7.20
N SER A 96 -13.23 29.34 -5.87
CA SER A 96 -12.64 30.50 -5.21
C SER A 96 -11.11 30.45 -5.29
N THR A 97 -10.46 31.61 -5.25
CA THR A 97 -9.00 31.70 -5.21
C THR A 97 -8.37 30.87 -4.09
N LYS A 98 -9.04 30.82 -2.93
CA LYS A 98 -8.59 30.02 -1.79
C LYS A 98 -8.64 28.52 -2.12
N ASP A 99 -9.69 28.06 -2.79
CA ASP A 99 -9.86 26.66 -3.17
C ASP A 99 -8.90 26.26 -4.28
N CYS A 100 -8.77 27.07 -5.33
CA CYS A 100 -7.81 26.84 -6.41
C CYS A 100 -6.38 26.73 -5.88
N LYS A 101 -5.97 27.66 -5.00
CA LYS A 101 -4.66 27.61 -4.34
C LYS A 101 -4.48 26.37 -3.47
N ARG A 102 -5.53 25.98 -2.72
CA ARG A 102 -5.52 24.78 -1.87
C ARG A 102 -5.37 23.51 -2.70
N ILE A 103 -6.13 23.42 -3.79
CA ILE A 103 -6.15 22.27 -4.70
C ILE A 103 -4.82 22.15 -5.45
N ALA A 104 -4.28 23.23 -5.99
CA ALA A 104 -2.97 23.26 -6.64
C ALA A 104 -1.88 22.72 -5.69
N TYR A 105 -1.91 23.14 -4.43
CA TYR A 105 -0.99 22.63 -3.41
C TYR A 105 -1.16 21.13 -3.15
N LEU A 106 -2.39 20.62 -3.07
CA LEU A 106 -2.63 19.18 -2.90
C LEU A 106 -2.11 18.38 -4.09
N MET A 107 -2.26 18.92 -5.30
CA MET A 107 -1.75 18.28 -6.50
C MET A 107 -0.23 18.17 -6.50
N LEU A 108 0.51 19.17 -6.02
CA LEU A 108 1.97 19.05 -5.84
C LEU A 108 2.31 17.86 -4.95
N PHE A 109 1.63 17.74 -3.81
CA PHE A 109 1.83 16.60 -2.92
C PHE A 109 1.48 15.28 -3.58
N LEU A 110 0.40 15.20 -4.36
CA LEU A 110 0.05 13.97 -5.09
C LEU A 110 1.08 13.60 -6.16
N VAL A 111 1.69 14.57 -6.86
CA VAL A 111 2.84 14.30 -7.74
C VAL A 111 4.01 13.75 -6.95
N ALA A 112 4.30 14.32 -5.77
CA ALA A 112 5.32 13.82 -4.87
C ALA A 112 5.01 12.40 -4.36
N VAL A 113 3.77 12.11 -3.94
CA VAL A 113 3.38 10.77 -3.46
C VAL A 113 3.55 9.72 -4.57
N ARG A 114 3.19 10.04 -5.82
CA ARG A 114 3.36 9.11 -6.94
C ARG A 114 4.81 8.80 -7.25
N ASN A 115 5.73 9.73 -6.98
CA ASN A 115 7.11 9.69 -7.46
C ASN A 115 8.15 9.70 -6.32
N PHE A 116 7.71 9.54 -5.07
CA PHE A 116 8.57 9.70 -3.89
C PHE A 116 9.80 8.79 -3.90
N PRO A 117 9.78 7.54 -4.42
CA PRO A 117 10.96 6.69 -4.34
C PRO A 117 12.17 7.29 -5.05
N VAL A 118 11.94 7.84 -6.25
CA VAL A 118 12.97 8.52 -7.05
C VAL A 118 13.28 9.89 -6.44
N LEU A 119 12.25 10.71 -6.22
CA LEU A 119 12.42 12.12 -5.81
C LEU A 119 13.02 12.28 -4.40
N SER A 120 12.69 11.39 -3.47
CA SER A 120 13.19 11.46 -2.08
C SER A 120 14.33 10.50 -1.78
N ARG A 121 14.64 9.58 -2.71
CA ARG A 121 15.56 8.45 -2.49
C ARG A 121 15.19 7.57 -1.29
N LYS A 122 13.94 7.65 -0.83
CA LYS A 122 13.40 6.76 0.21
C LYS A 122 12.65 5.62 -0.46
N ALA A 123 13.11 4.41 -0.23
CA ALA A 123 12.43 3.23 -0.73
C ALA A 123 11.07 3.00 -0.04
N PRO A 124 10.08 2.45 -0.76
CA PRO A 124 8.93 1.78 -0.14
C PRO A 124 9.40 0.73 0.89
N HIS A 125 8.54 0.39 1.86
CA HIS A 125 8.89 -0.57 2.89
C HIS A 125 9.32 -1.92 2.30
N TYR A 126 10.47 -2.40 2.76
CA TYR A 126 11.02 -3.68 2.35
C TYR A 126 10.19 -4.83 2.91
N THR A 127 9.66 -5.69 2.04
CA THR A 127 9.08 -6.96 2.46
C THR A 127 10.20 -7.98 2.67
N ARG A 128 10.35 -8.46 3.92
CA ARG A 128 11.36 -9.47 4.30
C ARG A 128 11.27 -10.69 3.37
N GLY A 129 12.38 -11.04 2.72
CA GLY A 129 12.47 -12.18 1.79
C GLY A 129 12.33 -11.84 0.31
N LYS A 130 11.98 -10.58 -0.05
CA LYS A 130 12.06 -10.09 -1.44
C LYS A 130 13.42 -9.40 -1.68
N LYS A 131 13.79 -9.06 -2.91
CA LYS A 131 14.98 -8.21 -3.17
C LYS A 131 14.69 -6.77 -2.72
N ARG A 132 15.72 -6.00 -2.33
CA ARG A 132 15.54 -4.56 -2.05
C ARG A 132 14.97 -3.90 -3.32
N PRO A 133 13.94 -3.04 -3.22
CA PRO A 133 13.40 -2.37 -4.38
C PRO A 133 14.50 -1.54 -5.04
N ILE A 134 14.69 -1.76 -6.33
CA ILE A 134 15.52 -0.89 -7.17
C ILE A 134 14.63 0.30 -7.50
N VAL A 135 15.08 1.50 -7.12
CA VAL A 135 14.43 2.73 -7.53
C VAL A 135 14.89 3.01 -8.96
N GLU A 136 14.04 2.68 -9.93
CA GLU A 136 14.30 2.93 -11.35
C GLU A 136 13.87 4.34 -11.74
N GLY A 137 14.62 4.98 -12.64
CA GLY A 137 14.33 6.31 -13.16
C GLY A 137 15.42 7.35 -12.89
N SER A 138 15.52 8.34 -13.77
CA SER A 138 16.44 9.47 -13.64
C SER A 138 15.87 10.52 -12.67
N LEU A 139 16.64 10.92 -11.65
CA LEU A 139 16.21 11.98 -10.74
C LEU A 139 15.86 13.28 -11.49
N ASP A 140 16.66 13.62 -12.50
CA ASP A 140 16.52 14.86 -13.27
C ASP A 140 15.22 14.84 -14.09
N GLU A 141 14.86 13.68 -14.65
CA GLU A 141 13.60 13.50 -15.39
C GLU A 141 12.39 13.71 -14.48
N TYR A 142 12.40 13.10 -13.28
CA TYR A 142 11.30 13.23 -12.32
C TYR A 142 11.21 14.63 -11.72
N GLN A 143 12.34 15.30 -11.47
CA GLN A 143 12.36 16.69 -11.01
C GLN A 143 11.85 17.65 -12.09
N SER A 144 12.29 17.47 -13.33
CA SER A 144 11.79 18.23 -14.48
C SER A 144 10.29 17.97 -14.69
N HIS A 145 9.82 16.73 -14.54
CA HIS A 145 8.39 16.41 -14.59
C HIS A 145 7.60 17.14 -13.49
N LEU A 146 8.07 17.07 -12.24
CA LEU A 146 7.46 17.78 -11.11
C LEU A 146 7.38 19.29 -11.36
N ALA A 147 8.48 19.91 -11.83
CA ALA A 147 8.54 21.33 -12.13
C ALA A 147 7.57 21.73 -13.27
N ARG A 148 7.47 20.94 -14.34
CA ARG A 148 6.49 21.18 -15.42
C ARG A 148 5.05 21.09 -14.92
N VAL A 149 4.73 20.12 -14.05
CA VAL A 149 3.40 20.04 -13.45
C VAL A 149 3.14 21.24 -12.54
N ALA A 150 4.11 21.62 -11.70
CA ALA A 150 4.02 22.80 -10.83
C ALA A 150 3.74 24.08 -11.63
N LYS A 151 4.49 24.31 -12.72
CA LYS A 151 4.28 25.42 -13.65
C LYS A 151 2.89 25.39 -14.26
N LYS A 152 2.44 24.23 -14.74
CA LYS A 152 1.12 24.06 -15.36
C LYS A 152 -0.03 24.37 -14.42
N ILE A 153 0.10 24.06 -13.12
CA ILE A 153 -0.95 24.32 -12.12
C ILE A 153 -0.83 25.69 -11.43
N GLY A 154 0.03 26.56 -11.95
CA GLY A 154 0.12 27.97 -11.52
C GLY A 154 1.17 28.25 -10.45
N PHE A 155 2.17 27.40 -10.25
CA PHE A 155 3.34 27.74 -9.42
C PHE A 155 4.50 28.27 -10.26
N ALA A 156 5.14 29.34 -9.77
CA ALA A 156 6.29 29.96 -10.40
C ALA A 156 7.37 30.28 -9.36
N SER A 157 8.61 29.92 -9.69
CA SER A 157 9.85 30.30 -9.00
C SER A 157 11.03 30.14 -9.96
N ASP A 158 12.20 30.64 -9.57
CA ASP A 158 13.42 30.46 -10.35
C ASP A 158 13.78 28.96 -10.45
N GLU A 159 13.61 28.22 -9.35
CA GLU A 159 13.86 26.77 -9.30
C GLU A 159 12.90 25.99 -10.21
N ILE A 160 11.61 26.36 -10.23
CA ILE A 160 10.64 25.77 -11.16
C ILE A 160 11.03 26.07 -12.61
N SER A 161 11.48 27.28 -12.88
CA SER A 161 11.86 27.71 -14.24
C SER A 161 13.13 27.00 -14.72
N GLU A 162 14.13 26.86 -13.86
CA GLU A 162 15.37 26.13 -14.14
C GLU A 162 15.09 24.65 -14.40
N LEU A 163 14.38 23.98 -13.49
CA LEU A 163 14.09 22.54 -13.61
C LEU A 163 13.15 22.20 -14.77
N SER A 164 12.21 23.10 -15.11
CA SER A 164 11.28 22.87 -16.23
C SER A 164 11.82 23.30 -17.59
N GLY A 165 12.86 24.14 -17.63
CA GLY A 165 13.43 24.72 -18.85
C GLY A 165 14.33 23.75 -19.62
N ALA A 166 14.97 22.81 -18.94
CA ALA A 166 15.81 21.80 -19.58
C ALA A 166 14.98 20.60 -20.04
N ASP A 167 15.22 20.15 -21.28
CA ASP A 167 14.73 18.85 -21.74
C ASP A 167 15.59 17.74 -21.07
N PRO A 168 15.00 16.88 -20.22
CA PRO A 168 15.72 15.84 -19.50
C PRO A 168 16.36 14.83 -20.44
N ASP A 169 15.78 14.59 -21.62
CA ASP A 169 16.36 13.68 -22.61
C ASP A 169 17.64 14.30 -23.17
N VAL A 170 17.58 15.58 -23.55
CA VAL A 170 18.75 16.33 -24.04
C VAL A 170 19.86 16.40 -22.97
N VAL A 171 19.50 16.64 -21.71
CA VAL A 171 20.45 16.65 -20.59
C VAL A 171 21.06 15.26 -20.36
N ALA A 172 20.26 14.21 -20.38
CA ALA A 172 20.73 12.84 -20.22
C ALA A 172 21.67 12.42 -21.36
N ILE A 173 21.34 12.78 -22.60
CA ILE A 173 22.19 12.55 -23.77
C ILE A 173 23.50 13.34 -23.65
N GLN A 174 23.46 14.61 -23.24
CA GLN A 174 24.66 15.41 -23.02
C GLN A 174 25.56 14.80 -21.94
N SER A 175 24.98 14.37 -20.83
CA SER A 175 25.70 13.71 -19.72
C SER A 175 26.32 12.38 -20.18
N PHE A 176 25.58 11.60 -20.98
CA PHE A 176 26.08 10.38 -21.58
C PHE A 176 27.27 10.64 -22.50
N ILE A 177 27.16 11.57 -23.46
CA ILE A 177 28.22 11.95 -24.39
C ILE A 177 29.47 12.41 -23.62
N SER A 178 29.30 13.32 -22.66
CA SER A 178 30.41 13.85 -21.86
C SER A 178 31.14 12.76 -21.06
N ARG A 179 30.43 11.71 -20.65
CA ARG A 179 31.01 10.56 -19.92
C ARG A 179 31.79 9.62 -20.83
N ILE A 180 31.34 9.39 -22.07
CA ILE A 180 32.01 8.47 -23.02
C ILE A 180 33.03 9.16 -23.94
N ARG A 181 32.93 10.48 -24.08
CA ARG A 181 33.80 11.37 -24.86
C ARG A 181 34.12 12.60 -24.01
N PRO A 182 34.95 12.46 -22.98
CA PRO A 182 35.32 13.59 -22.12
C PRO A 182 36.06 14.65 -22.93
N PRO A 183 35.73 15.95 -22.77
CA PRO A 183 36.31 17.04 -23.57
C PRO A 183 37.82 17.21 -23.34
N GLN A 184 38.38 16.64 -22.26
CA GLN A 184 39.82 16.64 -22.03
C GLN A 184 40.59 15.70 -22.98
N LEU A 185 39.92 14.74 -23.61
CA LEU A 185 40.55 13.72 -24.46
C LEU A 185 40.08 13.76 -25.92
N TRP A 186 38.96 14.43 -26.20
CA TRP A 186 38.32 14.44 -27.51
C TRP A 186 37.99 15.87 -27.91
N ASP A 187 38.27 16.19 -29.18
CA ASP A 187 37.72 17.39 -29.81
C ASP A 187 36.28 17.09 -30.25
N ILE A 188 35.32 17.79 -29.66
CA ILE A 188 33.90 17.50 -29.81
C ILE A 188 33.30 18.49 -30.80
N ASP A 189 32.78 17.97 -31.91
CA ASP A 189 31.95 18.75 -32.84
C ASP A 189 30.56 19.01 -32.20
N GLU A 190 30.41 20.20 -31.61
CA GLU A 190 29.18 20.63 -30.95
C GLU A 190 27.96 20.64 -31.87
N HIS A 191 28.14 20.91 -33.16
CA HIS A 191 27.04 20.89 -34.12
C HIS A 191 26.51 19.47 -34.34
N ARG A 192 27.41 18.50 -34.50
CA ARG A 192 27.02 17.08 -34.61
C ARG A 192 26.41 16.54 -33.32
N VAL A 193 26.90 17.00 -32.17
CA VAL A 193 26.30 16.66 -30.87
C VAL A 193 24.88 17.21 -30.75
N SER A 194 24.65 18.46 -31.18
CA SER A 194 23.31 19.04 -31.22
C SER A 194 22.35 18.22 -32.09
N LEU A 195 22.75 17.91 -33.32
CA LEU A 195 21.94 17.09 -34.24
C LEU A 195 21.61 15.71 -33.65
N LEU A 196 22.58 15.07 -32.98
CA LEU A 196 22.38 13.77 -32.35
C LEU A 196 21.40 13.84 -31.18
N LYS A 197 21.47 14.90 -30.36
CA LYS A 197 20.52 15.13 -29.26
C LYS A 197 19.10 15.25 -29.79
N ASP A 198 18.90 16.09 -30.80
CA ASP A 198 17.58 16.33 -31.39
C ASP A 198 17.01 15.04 -31.99
N HIS A 199 17.85 14.28 -32.70
CA HIS A 199 17.45 13.00 -33.28
C HIS A 199 17.03 11.98 -32.20
N ILE A 200 17.84 11.79 -31.16
CA ILE A 200 17.52 10.83 -30.08
C ILE A 200 16.26 11.28 -29.32
N ALA A 201 16.11 12.57 -29.03
CA ALA A 201 14.92 13.09 -28.34
C ALA A 201 13.64 12.81 -29.15
N ILE A 202 13.67 13.01 -30.47
CA ILE A 202 12.56 12.67 -31.37
C ILE A 202 12.25 11.17 -31.32
N GLU A 203 13.26 10.32 -31.40
CA GLU A 203 13.07 8.86 -31.38
C GLU A 203 12.56 8.37 -30.02
N LEU A 204 13.07 8.90 -28.90
CA LEU A 204 12.55 8.61 -27.55
C LEU A 204 11.06 8.97 -27.43
N GLY A 205 10.66 10.13 -27.97
CA GLY A 205 9.26 10.55 -28.01
C GLY A 205 8.36 9.62 -28.84
N ARG A 206 8.90 8.92 -29.83
CA ARG A 206 8.20 7.92 -30.64
C ARG A 206 8.18 6.52 -30.00
N LEU A 207 9.21 6.18 -29.24
CA LEU A 207 9.39 4.86 -28.64
C LEU A 207 8.39 4.56 -27.52
N ALA A 208 7.91 5.59 -26.80
CA ALA A 208 7.07 5.39 -25.64
C ALA A 208 5.90 6.37 -25.58
N THR A 209 4.70 5.82 -25.42
CA THR A 209 3.52 6.59 -25.04
C THR A 209 3.34 6.59 -23.53
N ARG A 210 2.80 7.67 -22.96
CA ARG A 210 2.43 7.69 -21.53
C ARG A 210 1.44 6.56 -21.24
N ARG A 211 1.70 5.81 -20.17
CA ARG A 211 0.79 4.78 -19.70
C ARG A 211 -0.51 5.43 -19.24
N ASP A 212 -1.62 5.04 -19.86
CA ASP A 212 -2.95 5.29 -19.33
C ASP A 212 -3.35 4.15 -18.39
N ARG A 213 -4.10 4.48 -17.34
CA ARG A 213 -4.63 3.49 -16.42
C ARG A 213 -5.69 2.63 -17.12
N GLY A 214 -5.53 1.30 -17.05
CA GLY A 214 -6.46 0.34 -17.68
C GLY A 214 -7.69 -0.02 -16.85
N THR A 215 -7.67 0.23 -15.53
CA THR A 215 -8.74 -0.18 -14.59
C THR A 215 -9.14 0.94 -13.65
N GLN A 216 -10.30 0.81 -12.99
CA GLN A 216 -10.74 1.73 -11.94
C GLN A 216 -10.08 1.41 -10.59
N PRO A 217 -9.83 2.42 -9.73
CA PRO A 217 -9.30 2.20 -8.39
C PRO A 217 -10.25 1.32 -7.56
N LYS A 218 -9.68 0.38 -6.79
CA LYS A 218 -10.44 -0.43 -5.83
C LYS A 218 -9.98 -0.09 -4.41
N LEU A 219 -10.85 0.54 -3.64
CA LEU A 219 -10.61 0.85 -2.22
C LEU A 219 -10.97 -0.30 -1.29
N THR A 220 -11.79 -1.23 -1.76
CA THR A 220 -12.24 -2.39 -1.00
C THR A 220 -11.95 -3.69 -1.76
N ARG A 221 -11.86 -4.79 -1.01
CA ARG A 221 -11.74 -6.16 -1.53
C ARG A 221 -12.48 -7.13 -0.62
N GLU A 222 -12.96 -8.22 -1.19
CA GLU A 222 -13.68 -9.25 -0.41
C GLU A 222 -12.75 -10.16 0.39
N ILE A 223 -11.63 -10.56 -0.21
CA ILE A 223 -10.76 -11.58 0.35
C ILE A 223 -9.39 -11.01 0.70
N GLY A 224 -8.81 -11.55 1.77
CA GLY A 224 -7.46 -11.26 2.23
C GLY A 224 -7.42 -9.94 2.99
N ARG A 225 -7.38 -9.98 4.32
CA ARG A 225 -7.22 -8.75 5.10
C ARG A 225 -5.78 -8.23 4.96
N LEU A 226 -5.59 -6.93 4.70
CA LEU A 226 -4.23 -6.37 4.65
C LEU A 226 -3.58 -6.50 6.05
N PRO A 227 -2.34 -6.99 6.19
CA PRO A 227 -1.64 -7.07 7.48
C PRO A 227 -1.59 -5.72 8.21
N LYS A 228 -1.67 -5.71 9.55
CA LYS A 228 -1.75 -4.47 10.35
C LYS A 228 -0.59 -3.52 10.11
N ASN A 229 0.62 -4.06 9.99
CA ASN A 229 1.86 -3.31 9.73
C ASN A 229 1.92 -2.67 8.33
N ARG A 230 0.99 -2.99 7.43
CA ARG A 230 0.87 -2.39 6.09
C ARG A 230 -0.27 -1.36 5.98
N ARG A 231 -0.90 -0.99 7.10
CA ARG A 231 -2.04 -0.06 7.15
C ARG A 231 -1.65 1.37 7.56
N CYS A 232 -0.36 1.62 7.76
CA CYS A 232 0.20 2.91 8.16
C CYS A 232 1.61 3.05 7.60
N GLY A 233 2.08 4.29 7.50
CA GLY A 233 3.39 4.62 6.97
C GLY A 233 3.54 4.36 5.48
N LEU A 234 4.80 4.26 5.05
CA LEU A 234 5.13 4.10 3.63
C LEU A 234 4.59 2.75 3.13
N PRO A 235 4.01 2.68 1.93
CA PRO A 235 3.60 1.41 1.37
C PRO A 235 4.81 0.50 1.13
N ASP A 236 4.57 -0.81 1.06
CA ASP A 236 5.56 -1.73 0.49
C ASP A 236 5.64 -1.56 -1.04
N THR A 237 6.68 -2.11 -1.67
CA THR A 237 6.91 -1.94 -3.12
C THR A 237 5.74 -2.42 -3.97
N GLU A 238 5.11 -3.55 -3.62
CA GLU A 238 4.03 -4.13 -4.40
C GLU A 238 2.77 -3.26 -4.31
N SER A 239 2.43 -2.83 -3.09
CA SER A 239 1.35 -1.87 -2.87
C SER A 239 1.62 -0.53 -3.55
N TYR A 240 2.84 -0.02 -3.47
CA TYR A 240 3.20 1.24 -4.13
C TYR A 240 3.02 1.17 -5.65
N GLU A 241 3.58 0.14 -6.30
CA GLU A 241 3.48 -0.03 -7.74
C GLU A 241 2.03 -0.23 -8.20
N ALA A 242 1.21 -0.93 -7.41
CA ALA A 242 -0.21 -1.11 -7.70
C ALA A 242 -1.03 0.18 -7.50
N ASP A 243 -0.67 1.01 -6.52
CA ASP A 243 -1.49 2.14 -6.08
C ASP A 243 -1.13 3.45 -6.81
N LYS A 244 0.13 3.64 -7.26
CA LYS A 244 0.64 4.93 -7.76
C LYS A 244 -0.15 5.54 -8.92
N ASP A 245 -0.75 4.71 -9.78
CA ASP A 245 -1.55 5.15 -10.92
C ASP A 245 -2.97 5.64 -10.52
N TYR A 246 -3.29 5.57 -9.24
CA TYR A 246 -4.57 5.97 -8.64
C TYR A 246 -4.43 7.07 -7.57
N LEU A 247 -3.26 7.67 -7.45
CA LEU A 247 -3.01 8.75 -6.48
C LEU A 247 -3.21 10.11 -7.13
N TYR A 248 -4.33 10.31 -7.83
CA TYR A 248 -4.74 11.59 -8.41
C TYR A 248 -5.86 12.23 -7.59
N ILE A 249 -6.07 13.54 -7.76
CA ILE A 249 -6.96 14.29 -6.89
C ILE A 249 -8.42 13.79 -6.95
N ASP A 250 -8.90 13.46 -8.15
CA ASP A 250 -10.24 12.87 -8.37
C ASP A 250 -10.36 11.51 -7.64
N ASP A 251 -9.34 10.67 -7.71
CA ASP A 251 -9.33 9.34 -7.09
C ASP A 251 -9.30 9.44 -5.55
N ILE A 252 -8.64 10.46 -5.00
CA ILE A 252 -8.55 10.69 -3.56
C ILE A 252 -9.83 11.33 -2.99
N TYR A 253 -10.44 12.31 -3.68
CA TYR A 253 -11.53 13.10 -3.11
C TYR A 253 -12.92 12.81 -3.68
N THR A 254 -13.05 12.31 -4.91
CA THR A 254 -14.36 12.04 -5.54
C THR A 254 -14.77 10.57 -5.48
N PHE A 255 -13.82 9.65 -5.31
CA PHE A 255 -14.12 8.23 -5.39
C PHE A 255 -14.91 7.72 -4.16
N ALA A 256 -16.13 7.25 -4.41
CA ALA A 256 -16.95 6.56 -3.43
C ALA A 256 -16.68 5.03 -3.51
N PRO A 257 -16.20 4.40 -2.42
CA PRO A 257 -15.92 2.97 -2.42
C PRO A 257 -17.20 2.14 -2.59
N SER A 258 -17.14 1.10 -3.43
CA SER A 258 -18.13 0.03 -3.40
C SER A 258 -18.01 -0.75 -2.09
N GLY A 259 -19.13 -1.15 -1.50
CA GLY A 259 -19.15 -1.92 -0.25
C GLY A 259 -18.39 -3.22 -0.41
N GLY A 260 -17.37 -3.45 0.43
CA GLY A 260 -16.60 -4.68 0.44
C GLY A 260 -16.02 -4.96 1.82
N SER A 261 -15.67 -6.22 2.08
CA SER A 261 -15.36 -6.73 3.42
C SER A 261 -14.06 -6.18 4.05
N HIS A 262 -13.07 -5.80 3.22
CA HIS A 262 -11.76 -5.33 3.66
C HIS A 262 -11.26 -4.12 2.85
N LEU A 263 -10.44 -3.27 3.48
CA LEU A 263 -9.77 -2.15 2.82
C LEU A 263 -8.49 -2.59 2.07
N THR A 264 -8.22 -1.94 0.94
CA THR A 264 -6.99 -2.12 0.15
C THR A 264 -5.87 -1.20 0.63
N SER A 265 -4.65 -1.37 0.12
CA SER A 265 -3.53 -0.46 0.37
C SER A 265 -3.83 0.95 -0.12
N LEU A 266 -4.45 1.09 -1.29
CA LEU A 266 -4.90 2.38 -1.83
C LEU A 266 -5.85 3.11 -0.86
N ALA A 267 -6.78 2.40 -0.21
CA ALA A 267 -7.67 3.00 0.78
C ALA A 267 -6.92 3.55 2.00
N PHE A 268 -5.87 2.85 2.46
CA PHE A 268 -5.03 3.37 3.53
C PHE A 268 -4.19 4.56 3.07
N GLN A 269 -3.62 4.54 1.86
CA GLN A 269 -2.88 5.70 1.33
C GLN A 269 -3.77 6.93 1.19
N ARG A 270 -5.00 6.76 0.69
CA ARG A 270 -6.03 7.80 0.63
C ARG A 270 -6.33 8.37 2.01
N ASP A 271 -6.60 7.51 2.99
CA ASP A 271 -6.88 7.92 4.36
C ASP A 271 -5.71 8.68 4.98
N ILE A 272 -4.46 8.20 4.83
CA ILE A 272 -3.26 8.91 5.31
C ILE A 272 -3.18 10.32 4.71
N PHE A 273 -3.40 10.45 3.40
CA PHE A 273 -3.37 11.74 2.72
C PHE A 273 -4.45 12.69 3.28
N ILE A 274 -5.69 12.21 3.42
CA ILE A 274 -6.80 12.98 3.98
C ILE A 274 -6.55 13.34 5.45
N CYS A 275 -5.93 12.47 6.27
CA CYS A 275 -5.61 12.79 7.66
C CYS A 275 -4.64 13.99 7.78
N PHE A 276 -3.65 14.12 6.88
CA PHE A 276 -2.72 15.24 6.91
C PHE A 276 -3.32 16.53 6.32
N PHE A 277 -4.18 16.41 5.31
CA PHE A 277 -4.61 17.54 4.50
C PHE A 277 -6.07 17.94 4.70
N GLY A 278 -6.88 17.12 5.33
CA GLY A 278 -8.32 17.29 5.47
C GLY A 278 -9.08 17.03 4.17
N GLU A 279 -10.40 17.18 4.27
CA GLU A 279 -11.34 17.04 3.16
C GLU A 279 -11.41 18.30 2.30
N VAL A 280 -11.66 18.11 1.00
CA VAL A 280 -11.88 19.18 0.03
C VAL A 280 -13.05 18.81 -0.87
N SER A 281 -13.91 19.79 -1.17
CA SER A 281 -14.98 19.61 -2.14
C SER A 281 -14.49 19.97 -3.55
N LEU A 282 -14.59 19.04 -4.48
CA LEU A 282 -14.29 19.24 -5.90
C LEU A 282 -15.55 19.61 -6.71
N SER A 283 -16.64 20.02 -6.05
CA SER A 283 -17.94 20.31 -6.69
C SER A 283 -17.96 21.54 -7.62
N GLY A 284 -16.83 22.22 -7.81
CA GLY A 284 -16.67 23.34 -8.74
C GLY A 284 -16.60 22.85 -10.19
N ALA A 285 -17.76 22.76 -10.85
CA ALA A 285 -18.03 22.39 -12.23
C ALA A 285 -16.81 22.14 -13.14
N TYR A 286 -16.52 20.86 -13.41
CA TYR A 286 -15.65 20.43 -14.50
C TYR A 286 -16.20 21.00 -15.82
N SER A 287 -15.55 21.99 -16.40
CA SER A 287 -15.74 22.30 -17.83
C SER A 287 -14.79 21.40 -18.61
N CYS A 288 -15.32 20.33 -19.20
CA CYS A 288 -14.57 19.49 -20.12
C CYS A 288 -14.33 20.28 -21.41
N THR A 289 -13.19 20.96 -21.54
CA THR A 289 -12.64 21.27 -22.85
C THR A 289 -11.88 20.04 -23.33
N SER A 290 -12.61 19.05 -23.86
CA SER A 290 -12.00 18.15 -24.83
C SER A 290 -11.52 19.03 -25.98
N THR A 291 -10.21 19.14 -26.16
CA THR A 291 -9.60 19.65 -27.38
C THR A 291 -9.34 18.44 -28.28
N PRO A 292 -10.22 18.11 -29.24
CA PRO A 292 -9.76 17.44 -30.44
C PRO A 292 -8.93 18.48 -31.20
N GLY A 293 -7.72 18.10 -31.61
CA GLY A 293 -7.02 18.85 -32.66
C GLY A 293 -7.93 18.87 -33.89
N SER A 294 -8.39 20.04 -34.26
CA SER A 294 -8.97 20.29 -35.57
C SER A 294 -8.36 21.61 -36.02
N GLU A 295 -7.35 21.47 -36.85
CA GLU A 295 -6.85 22.54 -37.70
C GLU A 295 -8.05 23.08 -38.49
N SER A 296 -8.44 24.32 -38.20
CA SER A 296 -9.39 25.04 -39.03
C SER A 296 -8.63 25.64 -40.21
N SER A 297 -8.52 24.90 -41.31
CA SER A 297 -8.42 25.50 -42.63
C SER A 297 -9.84 25.73 -43.13
N SER A 298 -10.37 26.93 -42.91
CA SER A 298 -11.59 27.39 -43.59
C SER A 298 -11.20 27.93 -44.95
N GLU A 299 -11.73 27.24 -45.96
CA GLU A 299 -11.62 27.48 -47.39
C GLU A 299 -12.20 28.85 -47.79
N ASP A 300 -11.46 29.55 -48.64
CA ASP A 300 -11.95 30.67 -49.43
C ASP A 300 -12.77 30.14 -50.62
N SER A 301 -13.96 30.70 -50.83
CA SER A 301 -14.75 30.56 -52.06
C SER A 301 -14.85 31.93 -52.72
N ASP A 302 -14.29 32.08 -53.93
CA ASP A 302 -15.09 32.27 -55.15
C ASP A 302 -14.29 32.75 -56.39
N THR A 303 -14.41 31.93 -57.44
CA THR A 303 -14.53 32.21 -58.89
C THR A 303 -13.41 32.80 -59.77
N ASN A 304 -13.19 32.01 -60.85
CA ASN A 304 -12.83 32.33 -62.23
C ASN A 304 -11.43 32.87 -62.56
N ASP A 305 -10.65 32.12 -63.36
CA ASP A 305 -10.60 32.29 -64.83
C ASP A 305 -9.78 31.18 -65.51
N SER A 306 -10.15 30.93 -66.75
CA SER A 306 -9.74 30.00 -67.80
C SER A 306 -8.23 29.75 -68.05
N THR A 307 -7.87 28.53 -68.47
CA THR A 307 -7.38 28.15 -69.83
C THR A 307 -6.69 26.77 -69.84
N ALA A 308 -6.63 26.18 -71.03
CA ALA A 308 -6.41 24.77 -71.37
C ALA A 308 -4.94 24.33 -71.49
N GLU A 309 -4.78 23.06 -71.88
CA GLU A 309 -3.55 22.35 -72.28
C GLU A 309 -2.70 21.89 -71.06
N ASP A 310 -2.10 20.71 -70.97
CA ASP A 310 -1.74 19.70 -71.95
C ASP A 310 -1.48 18.38 -71.20
N ALA A 311 -1.61 17.26 -71.91
CA ALA A 311 -1.31 15.92 -71.42
C ALA A 311 0.21 15.74 -71.21
N LEU A 312 0.62 14.81 -70.33
CA LEU A 312 1.66 13.82 -70.64
C LEU A 312 1.78 12.74 -69.55
N PHE A 313 1.53 11.51 -70.02
CA PHE A 313 1.96 10.20 -69.52
C PHE A 313 3.41 10.17 -68.99
N VAL A 314 3.66 9.40 -67.91
CA VAL A 314 4.68 8.32 -67.87
C VAL A 314 4.26 7.28 -66.83
N GLU A 315 3.95 6.07 -67.30
CA GLU A 315 3.99 4.82 -66.54
C GLU A 315 5.46 4.39 -66.35
N THR A 316 5.80 3.76 -65.22
CA THR A 316 6.51 2.46 -65.25
C THR A 316 6.50 1.79 -63.87
N GLU A 317 6.16 0.51 -63.93
CA GLU A 317 6.13 -0.53 -62.91
C GLU A 317 7.56 -0.96 -62.49
N ASP A 318 7.73 -1.49 -61.28
CA ASP A 318 7.99 -2.92 -61.02
C ASP A 318 8.67 -3.19 -59.66
N GLU A 319 8.02 -4.08 -58.91
CA GLU A 319 8.52 -4.89 -57.79
C GLU A 319 9.54 -5.95 -58.30
N PRO A 320 10.31 -6.66 -57.44
CA PRO A 320 9.78 -7.91 -56.87
C PRO A 320 10.24 -8.29 -55.45
N GLU A 321 9.35 -9.05 -54.82
CA GLU A 321 9.46 -9.88 -53.61
C GLU A 321 10.65 -10.87 -53.59
N VAL A 322 11.10 -11.23 -52.37
CA VAL A 322 11.50 -12.61 -52.03
C VAL A 322 11.03 -12.96 -50.61
N SER A 323 10.28 -14.07 -50.52
CA SER A 323 9.86 -14.80 -49.32
C SER A 323 10.75 -16.05 -49.13
N VAL A 324 10.89 -16.59 -47.89
CA VAL A 324 10.92 -18.05 -47.59
C VAL A 324 10.61 -18.32 -46.09
N LEU A 325 9.78 -19.36 -45.91
CA LEU A 325 9.24 -20.13 -44.75
C LEU A 325 10.27 -20.69 -43.74
N GLY A 326 9.94 -21.26 -42.56
CA GLY A 326 8.68 -21.64 -41.91
C GLY A 326 8.90 -22.67 -40.76
N SER A 327 7.80 -23.26 -40.27
CA SER A 327 7.61 -24.35 -39.27
C SER A 327 7.40 -23.89 -37.82
N GLY A 328 6.38 -24.29 -37.05
CA GLY A 328 5.32 -25.29 -37.21
C GLY A 328 5.15 -26.12 -35.91
N ALA A 329 3.96 -26.09 -35.28
CA ALA A 329 3.25 -27.20 -34.60
C ALA A 329 2.33 -26.70 -33.45
N THR A 330 0.98 -26.77 -33.52
CA THR A 330 0.03 -27.86 -33.09
C THR A 330 0.04 -28.14 -31.56
N VAL A 331 -1.04 -28.31 -30.76
CA VAL A 331 -2.39 -28.90 -30.89
C VAL A 331 -3.30 -28.51 -29.68
N SER A 332 -4.63 -28.46 -29.91
CA SER A 332 -5.82 -28.66 -29.03
C SER A 332 -6.09 -27.79 -27.79
N SER A 333 -7.26 -27.16 -27.59
CA SER A 333 -8.70 -27.55 -27.76
C SER A 333 -9.23 -28.55 -26.74
N ARG A 334 -10.15 -28.10 -25.87
CA ARG A 334 -11.55 -28.58 -25.65
C ARG A 334 -12.08 -28.06 -24.29
N LEU A 335 -13.19 -27.28 -24.26
CA LEU A 335 -14.61 -27.70 -24.15
C LEU A 335 -14.88 -28.43 -22.82
N SER A 336 -15.92 -28.24 -22.02
CA SER A 336 -17.13 -27.41 -21.96
C SER A 336 -17.66 -27.63 -20.52
N GLY A 337 -18.43 -26.73 -19.92
CA GLY A 337 -19.89 -26.93 -19.91
C GLY A 337 -20.47 -26.70 -18.52
N GLU A 338 -21.30 -25.65 -18.44
CA GLU A 338 -22.63 -25.60 -17.84
C GLU A 338 -22.93 -26.31 -16.51
N VAL A 339 -23.60 -25.59 -15.60
CA VAL A 339 -25.02 -25.78 -15.22
C VAL A 339 -25.30 -24.95 -13.94
N SER A 340 -26.21 -23.98 -14.07
CA SER A 340 -26.98 -23.38 -12.97
C SER A 340 -28.05 -24.38 -12.49
N PRO A 341 -28.51 -24.40 -11.21
CA PRO A 341 -29.62 -23.50 -10.85
C PRO A 341 -29.70 -23.03 -9.38
N VAL A 342 -30.51 -21.99 -9.25
CA VAL A 342 -31.06 -21.24 -8.10
C VAL A 342 -32.25 -22.04 -7.48
N PRO A 343 -33.12 -21.52 -6.59
CA PRO A 343 -33.04 -20.97 -5.21
C PRO A 343 -33.83 -21.83 -4.18
N VAL A 344 -33.75 -21.53 -2.87
CA VAL A 344 -34.92 -21.68 -1.96
C VAL A 344 -34.97 -20.57 -0.90
N GLN A 345 -36.09 -19.86 -0.87
CA GLN A 345 -36.53 -18.90 0.15
C GLN A 345 -37.07 -19.61 1.41
N ARG A 346 -36.98 -18.96 2.58
CA ARG A 346 -37.99 -18.99 3.67
C ARG A 346 -37.62 -17.88 4.67
N THR A 347 -38.26 -16.71 4.65
CA THR A 347 -39.50 -16.33 5.38
C THR A 347 -39.45 -16.61 6.88
N GLY A 348 -39.55 -15.55 7.68
CA GLY A 348 -39.71 -15.64 9.14
C GLY A 348 -39.75 -14.26 9.80
N SER A 349 -40.86 -13.55 9.60
CA SER A 349 -41.22 -12.30 10.27
C SER A 349 -41.70 -12.54 11.71
N SER A 350 -41.41 -11.62 12.64
CA SER A 350 -42.22 -11.20 13.81
C SER A 350 -41.38 -10.22 14.65
N ASN A 351 -41.52 -8.88 14.54
CA ASN A 351 -42.49 -7.99 15.21
C ASN A 351 -42.74 -8.29 16.70
N TYR A 352 -42.30 -7.36 17.57
CA TYR A 352 -43.02 -6.59 18.62
C TYR A 352 -42.04 -5.44 19.03
N ASP A 353 -42.32 -4.14 18.81
CA ASP A 353 -43.12 -3.21 19.64
C ASP A 353 -42.67 -3.19 21.13
N THR A 354 -42.49 -2.10 21.89
CA THR A 354 -42.62 -0.63 21.76
C THR A 354 -42.16 -0.04 23.12
N ALA A 355 -41.52 1.14 23.12
CA ALA A 355 -41.38 2.16 24.20
C ALA A 355 -40.92 1.73 25.63
N SER A 356 -40.35 2.56 26.49
CA SER A 356 -40.46 4.00 26.68
C SER A 356 -39.34 4.50 27.62
N ASP A 357 -39.06 5.79 27.50
CA ASP A 357 -38.67 6.75 28.54
C ASP A 357 -37.26 6.78 29.17
N ALA A 358 -36.66 7.95 28.90
CA ALA A 358 -35.62 8.74 29.55
C ALA A 358 -35.91 9.00 31.08
N PRO A 359 -35.09 9.73 31.88
CA PRO A 359 -34.09 10.71 31.45
C PRO A 359 -32.77 10.84 32.25
N GLU A 360 -31.85 11.52 31.57
CA GLU A 360 -30.85 12.50 32.01
C GLU A 360 -30.49 12.61 33.50
N SER A 361 -29.19 12.46 33.80
CA SER A 361 -28.44 13.47 34.56
C SER A 361 -26.92 13.31 34.38
N ARG A 362 -26.30 14.40 33.94
CA ARG A 362 -24.87 14.77 34.02
C ARG A 362 -24.84 16.11 34.79
N PRO A 363 -23.69 16.69 35.17
CA PRO A 363 -22.30 16.21 35.07
C PRO A 363 -21.48 16.43 36.37
N ALA A 364 -20.24 15.93 36.41
CA ALA A 364 -19.18 16.61 37.16
C ALA A 364 -17.83 16.43 36.44
N THR A 365 -17.31 17.57 36.00
CA THR A 365 -15.99 17.82 35.42
C THR A 365 -14.88 17.54 36.42
N TYR A 366 -13.88 16.75 36.01
CA TYR A 366 -12.58 16.68 36.69
C TYR A 366 -11.48 16.93 35.66
N VAL A 367 -10.65 17.95 35.93
CA VAL A 367 -9.47 18.33 35.18
C VAL A 367 -8.26 17.97 36.06
N PRO A 368 -7.32 17.14 35.60
CA PRO A 368 -6.05 16.98 36.31
C PRO A 368 -5.00 17.97 35.79
N ASN A 369 -4.40 18.64 36.76
CA ASN A 369 -3.33 19.61 36.66
C ASN A 369 -2.00 18.91 36.35
N TYR A 370 -1.20 19.48 35.45
CA TYR A 370 0.17 19.03 35.18
C TYR A 370 1.11 19.55 36.27
N GLY A 371 1.81 18.64 36.94
CA GLY A 371 2.86 18.93 37.93
C GLY A 371 4.04 17.97 37.72
N GLN A 372 5.24 18.51 37.81
CA GLN A 372 6.48 18.04 37.22
C GLN A 372 7.42 17.44 38.29
N PHE A 373 8.26 16.49 37.86
CA PHE A 373 9.51 15.96 38.47
C PHE A 373 9.46 15.01 39.67
N GLY A 374 10.20 13.91 39.54
CA GLY A 374 10.74 13.12 40.66
C GLY A 374 10.95 11.63 40.38
N GLU A 375 12.17 11.28 39.98
CA GLU A 375 12.92 10.03 40.30
C GLU A 375 12.33 8.64 39.94
N GLU A 376 13.16 7.84 39.26
CA GLU A 376 12.99 6.40 39.03
C GLU A 376 12.85 5.64 40.36
N PRO A 377 11.76 4.88 40.59
CA PRO A 377 11.73 3.86 41.61
C PRO A 377 12.24 2.54 41.01
N GLN A 378 13.32 2.03 41.59
CA GLN A 378 13.70 0.63 41.45
C GLN A 378 12.54 -0.26 41.91
N LEU A 379 12.05 -1.12 41.01
CA LEU A 379 11.03 -2.11 41.32
C LEU A 379 11.69 -3.33 41.96
N SER A 380 11.62 -3.35 43.29
CA SER A 380 11.63 -4.52 44.14
C SER A 380 10.54 -5.51 43.74
N ASP A 381 10.86 -6.80 43.75
CA ASP A 381 9.91 -7.91 43.68
C ASP A 381 8.74 -7.70 44.64
N SER A 382 7.56 -7.37 44.11
CA SER A 382 6.30 -7.50 44.83
C SER A 382 5.24 -8.12 43.90
N ASP A 383 5.06 -9.40 44.17
CA ASP A 383 4.01 -10.31 43.75
C ASP A 383 2.63 -9.64 43.73
N THR A 384 2.11 -9.36 42.53
CA THR A 384 0.69 -9.13 42.28
C THR A 384 0.25 -10.16 41.25
N GLY A 385 -0.09 -11.35 41.76
CA GLY A 385 -0.45 -12.52 40.97
C GLY A 385 -1.71 -12.34 40.14
N GLU A 386 -1.53 -12.19 38.83
CA GLU A 386 -2.44 -12.84 37.88
C GLU A 386 -2.16 -14.34 37.98
N GLN A 387 -3.04 -15.10 38.63
CA GLN A 387 -2.96 -16.56 38.66
C GLN A 387 -3.24 -17.12 37.26
N PHE A 388 -2.19 -17.27 36.44
CA PHE A 388 -2.30 -18.02 35.19
C PHE A 388 -2.63 -19.49 35.49
N PRO A 389 -3.56 -20.11 34.76
CA PRO A 389 -3.86 -21.52 34.93
C PRO A 389 -2.58 -22.34 34.70
N ARG A 390 -2.30 -23.27 35.63
CA ARG A 390 -1.17 -24.19 35.56
C ARG A 390 -1.71 -25.56 35.17
N ALA A 391 -1.19 -26.13 34.09
CA ALA A 391 -1.56 -27.47 33.66
C ALA A 391 -0.51 -28.48 34.19
N PRO A 392 -0.94 -29.56 34.87
CA PRO A 392 -0.07 -30.72 35.07
C PRO A 392 0.31 -31.27 33.69
N GLY A 393 1.56 -31.65 33.52
CA GLY A 393 2.07 -32.14 32.25
C GLY A 393 3.38 -32.89 32.43
N PHE A 394 3.91 -33.35 31.29
CA PHE A 394 5.15 -34.09 31.05
C PHE A 394 6.45 -33.50 31.68
N GLU A 395 6.36 -32.49 32.53
CA GLU A 395 7.50 -31.88 33.21
C GLU A 395 7.69 -32.45 34.63
N LEU A 396 8.95 -32.66 35.03
CA LEU A 396 9.32 -33.15 36.38
C LEU A 396 9.10 -32.13 37.52
N LYS A 397 8.65 -30.90 37.24
CA LYS A 397 8.37 -29.83 38.23
C LYS A 397 6.89 -29.47 38.16
N GLU A 398 6.32 -28.99 39.28
CA GLU A 398 4.92 -28.51 39.36
C GLU A 398 4.52 -27.64 38.16
N GLY A 399 3.30 -27.87 37.66
CA GLY A 399 2.84 -27.45 36.34
C GLY A 399 3.25 -26.03 35.94
N LEU A 400 3.91 -25.92 34.78
CA LEU A 400 4.23 -24.63 34.17
C LEU A 400 2.98 -23.85 33.78
N CYS A 401 3.09 -22.52 33.74
CA CYS A 401 2.01 -21.62 33.30
C CYS A 401 1.57 -21.97 31.87
N MET A 402 0.25 -22.05 31.67
CA MET A 402 -0.34 -22.18 30.34
C MET A 402 -0.09 -20.93 29.51
N TYR A 403 -0.18 -21.07 28.18
CA TYR A 403 0.01 -20.00 27.20
C TYR A 403 1.45 -19.46 27.06
N ASP A 404 2.32 -19.58 28.05
CA ASP A 404 3.70 -19.14 27.88
C ASP A 404 4.55 -20.15 27.09
N PHE A 405 5.48 -19.64 26.29
CA PHE A 405 6.47 -20.46 25.58
C PHE A 405 7.60 -20.85 26.54
N HIS A 406 7.69 -22.13 26.85
CA HIS A 406 8.72 -22.70 27.70
C HIS A 406 9.80 -23.38 26.86
N ASN A 407 11.07 -23.24 27.26
CA ASN A 407 12.18 -23.92 26.59
C ASN A 407 12.19 -25.41 26.97
N LEU A 408 12.45 -26.28 26.01
CA LEU A 408 12.78 -27.68 26.29
C LEU A 408 14.14 -27.78 26.98
N LYS A 409 14.30 -28.75 27.89
CA LYS A 409 15.60 -29.02 28.54
C LYS A 409 16.59 -29.58 27.50
N SER A 410 17.84 -29.13 27.59
CA SER A 410 18.84 -29.30 26.53
C SER A 410 19.24 -30.74 26.18
N ASN A 411 18.89 -31.75 27.00
CA ASN A 411 19.42 -33.13 26.88
C ASN A 411 18.38 -34.19 26.47
N GLU A 412 17.14 -33.82 26.20
CA GLU A 412 16.07 -34.78 25.86
C GLU A 412 15.86 -34.90 24.34
N ARG A 413 15.64 -36.13 23.85
CA ARG A 413 15.34 -36.39 22.43
C ARG A 413 13.96 -35.84 22.08
N ILE A 414 13.88 -35.04 21.02
CA ILE A 414 12.64 -34.38 20.58
C ILE A 414 11.55 -35.40 20.23
N SER A 415 11.93 -36.55 19.67
CA SER A 415 10.98 -37.65 19.39
C SER A 415 10.28 -38.15 20.65
N THR A 416 11.04 -38.43 21.71
CA THR A 416 10.51 -38.88 23.00
C THR A 416 9.56 -37.85 23.62
N ILE A 417 9.90 -36.57 23.52
CA ILE A 417 9.09 -35.46 24.04
C ILE A 417 7.77 -35.35 23.26
N ILE A 418 7.82 -35.45 21.93
CA ILE A 418 6.61 -35.39 21.08
C ILE A 418 5.69 -36.57 21.38
N ASP A 419 6.23 -37.77 21.57
CA ASP A 419 5.44 -38.94 21.95
C ASP A 419 4.78 -38.76 23.32
N GLU A 420 5.49 -38.13 24.26
CA GLU A 420 4.95 -37.78 25.57
C GLU A 420 3.81 -36.75 25.49
N PHE A 421 3.96 -35.74 24.62
CA PHE A 421 2.92 -34.73 24.36
C PHE A 421 1.66 -35.39 23.82
N LEU A 422 1.81 -36.27 22.83
CA LEU A 422 0.70 -36.99 22.20
C LEU A 422 0.03 -38.01 23.15
N SER A 423 0.78 -38.54 24.12
CA SER A 423 0.23 -39.47 25.12
C SER A 423 -0.68 -38.79 26.16
N THR A 424 -0.57 -37.48 26.32
CA THR A 424 -1.27 -36.71 27.36
C THR A 424 -2.65 -36.24 26.86
N LYS A 425 -3.69 -37.02 27.14
CA LYS A 425 -5.06 -36.83 26.60
C LYS A 425 -5.80 -35.54 26.99
N SER A 426 -5.24 -34.70 27.85
CA SER A 426 -5.91 -33.51 28.38
C SER A 426 -5.12 -32.21 28.21
N VAL A 427 -4.06 -32.23 27.39
CA VAL A 427 -3.22 -31.06 27.13
C VAL A 427 -2.97 -30.95 25.64
N PHE A 428 -3.30 -29.80 25.09
CA PHE A 428 -2.96 -29.44 23.72
C PHE A 428 -1.64 -28.68 23.70
N VAL A 429 -0.77 -28.99 22.74
CA VAL A 429 0.56 -28.40 22.67
C VAL A 429 0.79 -27.69 21.34
N LEU A 430 1.26 -26.45 21.41
CA LEU A 430 1.85 -25.75 20.27
C LEU A 430 3.37 -25.78 20.44
N TYR A 431 4.05 -26.59 19.64
CA TYR A 431 5.50 -26.70 19.67
C TYR A 431 6.14 -25.90 18.55
N ASN A 432 7.18 -25.13 18.87
CA ASN A 432 7.99 -24.38 17.93
C ASN A 432 9.35 -25.05 17.76
N TRP A 433 9.54 -25.78 16.67
CA TRP A 433 10.79 -26.51 16.44
C TRP A 433 11.95 -25.59 16.06
N THR A 434 11.67 -24.37 15.60
CA THR A 434 12.73 -23.39 15.26
C THR A 434 13.33 -22.76 16.53
N THR A 435 12.52 -22.54 17.57
CA THR A 435 12.98 -21.96 18.84
C THR A 435 13.14 -22.98 19.96
N ARG A 436 12.76 -24.25 19.73
CA ARG A 436 12.69 -25.34 20.72
C ARG A 436 11.85 -24.97 21.95
N GLN A 437 10.74 -24.28 21.71
CA GLN A 437 9.80 -23.85 22.75
C GLN A 437 8.44 -24.48 22.56
N TYR A 438 7.68 -24.66 23.63
CA TYR A 438 6.29 -25.13 23.57
C TYR A 438 5.38 -24.28 24.45
N ALA A 439 4.11 -24.18 24.06
CA ALA A 439 3.04 -23.61 24.87
C ALA A 439 1.93 -24.66 25.07
N LYS A 440 1.30 -24.65 26.25
CA LYS A 440 0.25 -25.60 26.65
C LYS A 440 -1.12 -24.92 26.68
N PHE A 441 -2.14 -25.66 26.26
CA PHE A 441 -3.55 -25.27 26.23
C PHE A 441 -4.43 -26.45 26.69
N GLN A 442 -5.66 -26.17 27.09
CA GLN A 442 -6.71 -27.14 27.42
C GLN A 442 -7.96 -26.87 26.57
N ASP A 443 -8.96 -27.75 26.61
CA ASP A 443 -10.25 -27.54 25.93
C ASP A 443 -11.19 -26.65 26.75
N LEU A 444 -10.68 -25.49 27.20
CA LEU A 444 -11.48 -24.49 27.90
C LEU A 444 -11.84 -23.36 26.93
N PRO A 445 -13.01 -22.72 27.08
CA PRO A 445 -13.45 -21.66 26.17
C PRO A 445 -12.43 -20.53 25.98
N GLY A 446 -11.67 -20.17 27.03
CA GLY A 446 -10.62 -19.15 27.01
C GLY A 446 -9.32 -19.52 26.28
N ASP A 447 -9.10 -20.81 26.03
CA ASP A 447 -7.81 -21.35 25.58
C ASP A 447 -7.70 -21.36 24.07
N HIS A 448 -8.81 -21.62 23.37
CA HIS A 448 -8.95 -21.45 21.92
C HIS A 448 -8.42 -20.09 21.47
N LEU A 449 -8.62 -19.11 22.32
CA LEU A 449 -8.39 -17.74 22.06
C LEU A 449 -6.96 -17.28 22.25
N ALA A 450 -6.36 -17.76 23.34
CA ALA A 450 -4.95 -17.61 23.62
C ALA A 450 -4.15 -18.32 22.52
N PHE A 451 -4.56 -19.54 22.17
CA PHE A 451 -4.00 -20.30 21.05
C PHE A 451 -4.11 -19.53 19.74
N GLY A 452 -5.30 -19.04 19.38
CA GLY A 452 -5.53 -18.28 18.15
C GLY A 452 -4.71 -16.99 18.09
N SER A 453 -4.54 -16.29 19.22
CA SER A 453 -3.69 -15.09 19.30
C SER A 453 -2.21 -15.43 19.07
N GLN A 454 -1.72 -16.53 19.63
CA GLN A 454 -0.33 -16.96 19.47
C GLN A 454 -0.03 -17.51 18.08
N ALA A 455 -0.94 -18.33 17.54
CA ALA A 455 -0.85 -18.82 16.19
C ALA A 455 -0.87 -17.65 15.19
N ALA A 456 -1.71 -16.63 15.41
CA ALA A 456 -1.71 -15.42 14.59
C ALA A 456 -0.38 -14.65 14.70
N GLU A 457 0.19 -14.49 15.90
CA GLU A 457 1.47 -13.82 16.08
C GLU A 457 2.63 -14.58 15.41
N LEU A 458 2.64 -15.90 15.50
CA LEU A 458 3.62 -16.75 14.81
C LEU A 458 3.46 -16.66 13.29
N ALA A 459 2.24 -16.68 12.77
CA ALA A 459 1.97 -16.47 11.35
C ALA A 459 2.43 -15.09 10.87
N ASP A 460 2.18 -14.04 11.67
CA ASP A 460 2.67 -12.68 11.40
C ASP A 460 4.20 -12.61 11.34
N LYS A 461 4.89 -13.48 12.09
CA LYS A 461 6.36 -13.64 12.08
C LYS A 461 6.85 -14.58 10.96
N GLY A 462 5.97 -15.09 10.11
CA GLY A 462 6.28 -15.98 8.97
C GLY A 462 6.46 -17.45 9.33
N TYR A 463 5.96 -17.90 10.48
CA TYR A 463 5.93 -19.32 10.82
C TYR A 463 4.80 -20.02 10.06
N LYS A 464 5.05 -21.27 9.66
CA LYS A 464 4.07 -22.19 9.08
C LYS A 464 3.71 -23.25 10.12
N PHE A 465 2.55 -23.87 9.95
CA PHE A 465 2.00 -24.86 10.88
C PHE A 465 1.81 -26.21 10.20
N VAL A 466 2.12 -27.29 10.92
CA VAL A 466 1.91 -28.66 10.46
C VAL A 466 1.40 -29.54 11.61
N CYS A 467 0.70 -30.62 11.28
CA CYS A 467 0.32 -31.67 12.22
C CYS A 467 0.73 -33.05 11.69
N PHE A 468 0.72 -34.04 12.59
CA PHE A 468 0.88 -35.44 12.21
C PHE A 468 -0.48 -36.04 11.89
N GLU A 469 -0.61 -36.70 10.75
CA GLU A 469 -1.79 -37.49 10.43
C GLU A 469 -1.69 -38.91 11.01
N SER A 470 -2.82 -39.61 11.08
CA SER A 470 -2.93 -40.95 11.67
C SER A 470 -2.05 -42.00 10.98
N ASP A 471 -1.63 -41.74 9.74
CA ASP A 471 -0.80 -42.58 8.89
C ASP A 471 0.70 -42.25 8.95
N SER A 472 1.12 -41.42 9.92
CA SER A 472 2.50 -40.94 10.10
C SER A 472 3.01 -39.98 9.01
N SER A 473 2.12 -39.42 8.19
CA SER A 473 2.44 -38.32 7.29
C SER A 473 2.30 -36.95 7.99
N ILE A 474 2.90 -35.90 7.41
CA ILE A 474 2.80 -34.53 7.92
C ILE A 474 2.01 -33.69 6.93
N SER A 475 0.96 -33.01 7.41
CA SER A 475 0.15 -32.12 6.57
C SER A 475 0.24 -30.65 6.97
N PRO A 476 0.30 -29.72 5.99
CA PRO A 476 0.32 -28.29 6.24
C PRO A 476 -1.06 -27.79 6.65
N LEU A 477 -1.11 -26.97 7.71
CA LEU A 477 -2.35 -26.41 8.24
C LEU A 477 -2.48 -24.92 7.92
N ALA A 478 -3.69 -24.52 7.53
CA ALA A 478 -4.08 -23.12 7.41
C ALA A 478 -4.60 -22.58 8.75
N LEU A 479 -4.32 -21.31 9.03
CA LEU A 479 -4.73 -20.59 10.25
C LEU A 479 -6.17 -20.85 10.75
N PRO A 480 -7.21 -20.83 9.88
CA PRO A 480 -8.59 -21.03 10.32
C PRO A 480 -8.87 -22.43 10.89
N ASN A 481 -8.07 -23.42 10.49
CA ASN A 481 -8.31 -24.83 10.81
C ASN A 481 -7.41 -25.33 11.95
N LEU A 482 -6.53 -24.47 12.50
CA LEU A 482 -5.55 -24.91 13.48
C LEU A 482 -6.20 -25.42 14.76
N TRP A 483 -7.28 -24.80 15.24
CA TRP A 483 -7.89 -25.26 16.49
C TRP A 483 -8.57 -26.62 16.34
N GLU A 484 -9.31 -26.84 15.26
CA GLU A 484 -9.95 -28.13 15.00
C GLU A 484 -8.90 -29.22 14.77
N ALA A 485 -7.83 -28.92 14.04
CA ALA A 485 -6.70 -29.83 13.89
C ALA A 485 -5.97 -30.13 15.22
N LEU A 486 -5.92 -29.16 16.15
CA LEU A 486 -5.35 -29.35 17.48
C LEU A 486 -6.22 -30.28 18.35
N LYS A 487 -7.55 -30.18 18.23
CA LYS A 487 -8.47 -31.10 18.91
C LYS A 487 -8.32 -32.53 18.41
N GLU A 488 -8.12 -32.69 17.10
CA GLU A 488 -7.96 -34.01 16.48
C GLU A 488 -6.60 -34.64 16.79
N ASN A 489 -5.53 -33.86 16.79
CA ASN A 489 -4.14 -34.39 16.81
C ASN A 489 -3.38 -34.11 18.12
N SER A 490 -3.96 -33.36 19.05
CA SER A 490 -3.37 -32.93 20.34
C SER A 490 -2.08 -32.08 20.29
N LEU A 491 -1.42 -32.01 19.14
CA LEU A 491 -0.15 -31.33 18.91
C LEU A 491 -0.16 -30.61 17.56
N ILE A 492 0.24 -29.34 17.59
CA ILE A 492 0.58 -28.58 16.39
C ILE A 492 2.04 -28.15 16.45
N LEU A 493 2.71 -28.32 15.33
CA LEU A 493 4.09 -27.93 15.15
C LEU A 493 4.14 -26.60 14.39
N SER A 494 5.05 -25.70 14.77
CA SER A 494 5.28 -24.42 14.09
C SER A 494 6.77 -24.14 13.81
N GLY A 495 7.08 -23.59 12.63
CA GLY A 495 8.46 -23.23 12.27
C GLY A 495 8.61 -22.42 10.99
N LYS A 496 9.82 -21.86 10.79
CA LYS A 496 10.10 -20.89 9.69
C LYS A 496 10.46 -21.52 8.34
N ARG A 497 10.89 -22.78 8.33
CA ARG A 497 11.17 -23.53 7.10
C ARG A 497 10.07 -24.57 6.93
N THR A 498 9.47 -24.65 5.74
CA THR A 498 8.68 -25.84 5.40
C THR A 498 9.64 -27.03 5.40
N PRO A 499 9.34 -28.13 6.11
CA PRO A 499 10.06 -29.36 5.85
C PRO A 499 9.78 -29.76 4.39
N ASP A 500 10.83 -30.07 3.63
CA ASP A 500 10.70 -30.63 2.26
C ASP A 500 10.27 -32.11 2.30
N VAL A 501 10.00 -32.61 3.51
CA VAL A 501 9.89 -34.01 3.85
C VAL A 501 8.54 -34.29 4.48
N TRP A 502 7.88 -35.34 4.01
CA TRP A 502 6.47 -35.63 4.30
C TRP A 502 6.26 -36.79 5.29
N SER A 503 7.33 -37.48 5.70
CA SER A 503 7.26 -38.55 6.70
C SER A 503 7.60 -38.02 8.11
N ARG A 504 6.88 -38.53 9.13
CA ARG A 504 7.13 -38.21 10.55
C ARG A 504 8.56 -38.56 10.98
N GLU A 505 9.09 -39.69 10.54
CA GLU A 505 10.39 -40.22 10.95
C GLU A 505 11.53 -39.33 10.46
N GLU A 506 11.55 -39.00 9.17
CA GLU A 506 12.59 -38.13 8.58
C GLU A 506 12.47 -36.69 9.09
N PHE A 507 11.26 -36.21 9.39
CA PHE A 507 11.07 -34.90 10.02
C PHE A 507 11.65 -34.87 11.44
N LEU A 508 11.36 -35.87 12.28
CA LEU A 508 11.91 -35.98 13.63
C LEU A 508 13.44 -36.13 13.59
N GLU A 509 14.00 -36.84 12.62
CA GLU A 509 15.44 -36.90 12.38
C GLU A 509 16.01 -35.53 12.00
N SER A 510 15.31 -34.77 11.14
CA SER A 510 15.73 -33.41 10.75
C SER A 510 15.72 -32.40 11.90
N LEU A 511 14.91 -32.65 12.94
CA LEU A 511 14.83 -31.83 14.14
C LEU A 511 15.93 -32.16 15.17
N ASN A 512 16.53 -33.34 15.10
CA ASN A 512 17.75 -33.71 15.85
C ASN A 512 18.98 -33.03 15.24
N LEU A 513 18.95 -31.69 15.17
CA LEU A 513 20.11 -30.84 14.95
C LEU A 513 21.14 -31.17 16.05
N ILE A 514 22.21 -31.85 15.61
CA ILE A 514 23.53 -32.09 16.25
C ILE A 514 23.75 -31.37 17.57
#